data_AF-A0A366IJY1-F1
#
_entry.id   AF-A0A366IJY1-F1
#
_cell.length_a   1.000
_cell.length_b   1.000
_cell.length_c   1.000
_cell.angle_alpha   90.00
_cell.angle_beta   90.00
_cell.angle_gamma   90.00
#
_symmetry.space_group_name_H-M   'P 1'
#
loop_
_entity.id
_entity.type
_entity.pdbx_description
1 polymer ?
#
loop_
_entity_poly.entity_id
_entity_poly.type
_entity_poly.pdbx_seq_one_letter_code
_entity_poly.pdbx_strand_id
1 'polypeptide(L)'
;MAASGAVAVAAVVICLGTTHAFLHSISRLGSALGRDGWAPRALAHENAESVPVVSVLTVGGIGTLGHLGSLVFGWQTEHLVVIPAVLVMTTYLIGTAAAVRLFSGRARLVAGIALGFLVVTVPFAGWHILIPIGLAIVVALAAFSARRGSSR
;
A
#
# COMPACT_ATOMS: atom_id res chain seq x y z
N MET A 1 -21.29 20.57 23.96
CA MET A 1 -21.79 19.18 23.79
C MET A 1 -22.13 18.81 22.34
N ALA A 2 -22.71 19.69 21.51
CA ALA A 2 -23.02 19.33 20.10
C ALA A 2 -21.78 19.14 19.20
N ALA A 3 -20.72 19.93 19.39
CA ALA A 3 -19.49 19.84 18.59
C ALA A 3 -18.75 18.49 18.76
N SER A 4 -18.73 17.93 19.97
CA SER A 4 -18.06 16.64 20.23
C SER A 4 -18.79 15.46 19.58
N GLY A 5 -20.13 15.50 19.50
CA GLY A 5 -20.91 14.48 18.81
C GLY A 5 -20.67 14.48 17.30
N ALA A 6 -20.66 15.67 16.68
CA ALA A 6 -20.37 15.81 15.26
C ALA A 6 -18.95 15.33 14.90
N VAL A 7 -17.95 15.65 15.73
CA VAL A 7 -16.57 15.18 15.53
C VAL A 7 -16.48 13.65 15.68
N ALA A 8 -17.16 13.06 16.66
CA ALA A 8 -17.18 11.61 16.82
C ALA A 8 -17.81 10.89 15.62
N VAL A 9 -18.94 11.40 15.12
CA VAL A 9 -19.60 10.85 13.92
C VAL A 9 -18.69 11.00 12.70
N ALA A 10 -18.07 12.17 12.51
CA ALA A 10 -17.14 12.40 11.41
C ALA A 10 -15.94 11.46 11.47
N ALA A 11 -15.37 11.23 12.66
CA ALA A 11 -14.26 10.30 12.85
C ALA A 11 -14.65 8.86 12.47
N VAL A 12 -15.83 8.39 12.90
CA VAL A 12 -16.34 7.06 12.54
C VAL A 12 -16.53 6.93 11.03
N VAL A 13 -17.14 7.93 10.39
CA VAL A 13 -17.38 7.93 8.94
C VAL A 13 -16.07 7.93 8.16
N ILE A 14 -15.09 8.75 8.55
CA ILE A 14 -13.79 8.83 7.89
C ILE A 14 -13.05 7.49 8.04
N CYS A 15 -12.97 6.93 9.25
CA CYS A 15 -12.26 5.67 9.49
C CYS A 15 -12.90 4.49 8.75
N LEU A 16 -14.23 4.33 8.82
CA LEU A 16 -14.92 3.23 8.14
C LEU A 16 -14.91 3.41 6.63
N GLY A 17 -15.18 4.62 6.14
CA GLY A 17 -15.20 4.92 4.71
C GLY A 17 -13.85 4.70 4.04
N THR A 18 -12.77 5.21 4.66
CA THR A 18 -11.41 5.03 4.13
C THR A 18 -10.98 3.56 4.17
N THR A 19 -11.26 2.84 5.27
CA THR A 19 -10.94 1.41 5.40
C THR A 19 -11.66 0.59 4.33
N HIS A 20 -12.95 0.82 4.12
CA HIS A 20 -13.72 0.09 3.11
C HIS A 20 -13.23 0.37 1.69
N ALA A 21 -12.97 1.64 1.35
CA ALA A 21 -12.43 2.03 0.04
C ALA A 21 -11.03 1.45 -0.20
N PHE A 22 -10.18 1.44 0.84
CA PHE A 22 -8.83 0.90 0.77
C PHE A 22 -8.83 -0.62 0.60
N LEU A 23 -9.65 -1.35 1.37
CA LEU A 23 -9.84 -2.78 1.20
C LEU A 23 -10.27 -3.12 -0.22
N HIS A 24 -11.25 -2.40 -0.76
CA HIS A 24 -11.70 -2.61 -2.14
C HIS A 24 -10.56 -2.37 -3.14
N SER A 25 -9.85 -1.25 -3.03
CA SER A 25 -8.78 -0.87 -3.95
C SER A 25 -7.62 -1.87 -3.95
N ILE A 26 -7.10 -2.22 -2.76
CA ILE A 26 -5.97 -3.14 -2.64
C ILE A 26 -6.36 -4.56 -3.04
N SER A 27 -7.58 -5.01 -2.72
CA SER A 27 -8.00 -6.35 -3.09
C SER A 27 -8.04 -6.53 -4.60
N ARG A 28 -8.46 -5.50 -5.34
CA ARG A 28 -8.44 -5.50 -6.81
C ARG A 28 -7.03 -5.39 -7.37
N LEU A 29 -6.16 -4.59 -6.74
CA LEU A 29 -4.74 -4.55 -7.09
C LEU A 29 -4.09 -5.92 -6.91
N GLY A 30 -4.37 -6.61 -5.79
CA GLY A 30 -3.88 -7.95 -5.51
C GLY A 30 -4.38 -8.99 -6.51
N SER A 31 -5.66 -8.96 -6.85
CA SER A 31 -6.24 -9.82 -7.91
C SER A 31 -5.56 -9.57 -9.26
N ALA A 32 -5.42 -8.31 -9.66
CA ALA A 32 -4.74 -7.94 -10.91
C ALA A 32 -3.29 -8.43 -10.95
N LEU A 33 -2.52 -8.21 -9.87
CA LEU A 33 -1.15 -8.71 -9.76
C LEU A 33 -1.09 -10.24 -9.79
N GLY A 34 -2.06 -10.94 -9.20
CA GLY A 34 -2.17 -12.40 -9.26
C GLY A 34 -2.46 -12.90 -10.68
N ARG A 35 -3.34 -12.21 -11.41
CA ARG A 35 -3.67 -12.50 -12.82
C ARG A 35 -2.48 -12.29 -13.74
N ASP A 36 -1.70 -11.24 -13.51
CA ASP A 36 -0.50 -10.91 -14.29
C ASP A 36 0.73 -11.76 -13.89
N GLY A 37 0.59 -12.68 -12.93
CA GLY A 37 1.65 -13.58 -12.47
C GLY A 37 2.71 -12.94 -11.57
N TRP A 38 2.46 -11.71 -11.09
CA TRP A 38 3.32 -11.00 -10.14
C TRP A 38 3.03 -11.36 -8.68
N ALA A 39 1.82 -11.85 -8.38
CA ALA A 39 1.41 -12.32 -7.05
C ALA A 39 1.00 -13.82 -7.08
N PRO A 40 0.83 -14.48 -5.91
CA PRO A 40 0.37 -15.87 -5.86
C PRO A 40 -0.95 -16.06 -6.61
N ARG A 41 -1.07 -17.14 -7.38
CA ARG A 41 -2.27 -17.45 -8.18
C ARG A 41 -3.57 -17.51 -7.35
N ALA A 42 -3.47 -17.79 -6.05
CA ALA A 42 -4.61 -17.75 -5.13
C ALA A 42 -5.28 -16.36 -5.07
N LEU A 43 -4.52 -15.27 -5.22
CA LEU A 43 -5.07 -13.91 -5.21
C LEU A 43 -5.87 -13.59 -6.48
N ALA A 44 -5.58 -14.26 -7.59
CA ALA A 44 -6.27 -14.10 -8.86
C ALA A 44 -7.68 -14.74 -8.87
N HIS A 45 -8.04 -15.47 -7.81
CA HIS A 45 -9.33 -16.14 -7.72
C HIS A 45 -10.43 -15.12 -7.38
N GLU A 46 -11.41 -15.01 -8.30
CA GLU A 46 -12.61 -14.21 -8.15
C GLU A 46 -13.82 -15.14 -8.02
N ASN A 47 -14.79 -14.77 -7.17
CA ASN A 47 -16.03 -15.53 -7.04
C ASN A 47 -16.96 -15.31 -8.26
N ALA A 48 -18.13 -15.96 -8.27
CA ALA A 48 -19.13 -15.81 -9.32
C ALA A 48 -19.65 -14.36 -9.52
N GLU A 49 -19.46 -13.49 -8.53
CA GLU A 49 -19.83 -12.07 -8.54
C GLU A 49 -18.63 -11.15 -8.84
N SER A 50 -17.51 -11.71 -9.32
CA SER A 50 -16.25 -10.98 -9.58
C SER A 50 -15.63 -10.32 -8.33
N VAL A 51 -15.94 -10.85 -7.15
CA VAL A 51 -15.36 -10.39 -5.88
C VAL A 51 -14.06 -11.16 -5.61
N PRO A 52 -12.92 -10.47 -5.43
CA PRO A 52 -11.62 -11.10 -5.16
C PRO A 52 -11.51 -11.50 -3.68
N VAL A 53 -12.30 -12.48 -3.25
CA VAL A 53 -12.48 -12.86 -1.82
C VAL A 53 -11.15 -13.20 -1.14
N VAL A 54 -10.26 -13.94 -1.82
CA VAL A 54 -8.94 -14.29 -1.27
C VAL A 54 -8.08 -13.05 -1.05
N SER A 55 -8.12 -12.09 -1.97
CA SER A 55 -7.39 -10.83 -1.82
C SER A 55 -7.98 -9.98 -0.69
N VAL A 56 -9.31 -9.93 -0.53
CA VAL A 56 -9.97 -9.23 0.58
C VAL A 56 -9.57 -9.84 1.93
N LEU A 57 -9.64 -11.18 2.06
CA LEU A 57 -9.24 -11.89 3.27
C LEU A 57 -7.75 -11.70 3.58
N THR A 58 -6.90 -11.69 2.56
CA THR A 58 -5.46 -11.46 2.73
C THR A 58 -5.19 -10.05 3.25
N VAL A 59 -5.80 -9.03 2.64
CA VAL A 59 -5.63 -7.63 3.04
C VAL A 59 -6.18 -7.38 4.45
N GLY A 60 -7.41 -7.85 4.71
CA GLY A 60 -8.02 -7.75 6.04
C GLY A 60 -7.25 -8.53 7.10
N GLY A 61 -6.72 -9.70 6.75
CA GLY A 61 -5.89 -10.52 7.62
C GLY A 61 -4.58 -9.82 7.99
N ILE A 62 -3.87 -9.24 7.00
CA ILE A 62 -2.64 -8.47 7.25
C ILE A 62 -2.93 -7.27 8.17
N GLY A 63 -4.01 -6.52 7.93
CA GLY A 63 -4.39 -5.40 8.79
C GLY A 63 -4.71 -5.83 10.22
N THR A 64 -5.47 -6.92 10.37
CA THR A 64 -5.85 -7.48 11.67
C THR A 64 -4.63 -7.99 12.43
N LEU A 65 -3.73 -8.72 11.75
CA LEU A 65 -2.49 -9.22 12.34
C LEU A 65 -1.55 -8.09 12.75
N GLY A 66 -1.45 -7.03 11.92
CA GLY A 66 -0.66 -5.84 12.26
C GLY A 66 -1.19 -5.16 13.53
N HIS A 67 -2.52 -5.03 13.65
CA HIS A 67 -3.15 -4.46 14.84
C HIS A 67 -2.99 -5.34 16.09
N LEU A 68 -3.24 -6.66 15.96
CA LEU A 68 -3.04 -7.63 17.04
C LEU A 68 -1.58 -7.69 17.50
N GLY A 69 -0.63 -7.64 16.55
CA GLY A 69 0.80 -7.55 16.86
C GLY A 69 1.10 -6.29 17.68
N SER A 70 0.53 -5.15 17.32
CA SER A 70 0.68 -3.91 18.10
C SER A 70 0.24 -4.07 19.56
N LEU A 71 -0.85 -4.80 19.80
CA LEU A 71 -1.36 -5.08 21.15
C LEU A 71 -0.41 -5.98 21.95
N VAL A 72 0.17 -7.01 21.31
CA VAL A 72 1.09 -7.95 21.98
C VAL A 72 2.45 -7.32 22.27
N PHE A 73 2.97 -6.50 21.37
CA PHE A 73 4.28 -5.86 21.50
C PHE A 73 4.24 -4.49 22.20
N GLY A 74 3.05 -4.00 22.56
CA GLY A 74 2.88 -2.71 23.23
C GLY A 74 3.22 -1.50 22.35
N TRP A 75 3.19 -1.66 21.03
CA TRP A 75 3.48 -0.56 20.11
C TRP A 75 2.36 0.47 20.14
N GLN A 76 2.74 1.74 20.30
CA GLN A 76 1.83 2.86 20.13
C GLN A 76 1.46 3.02 18.65
N THR A 77 0.23 3.49 18.41
CA THR A 77 -0.35 3.66 17.07
C THR A 77 0.53 4.53 16.16
N GLU A 78 1.28 5.47 16.74
CA GLU A 78 2.24 6.32 16.04
C GLU A 78 3.31 5.53 15.27
N HIS A 79 3.81 4.41 15.81
CA HIS A 79 4.79 3.58 15.13
C HIS A 79 4.16 2.81 13.95
N LEU A 80 2.90 2.40 14.09
CA LEU A 80 2.18 1.70 13.04
C LEU A 80 1.88 2.59 11.83
N VAL A 81 1.62 3.89 12.06
CA VAL A 81 1.26 4.85 11.00
C VAL A 81 2.47 5.24 10.14
N VAL A 82 3.68 5.13 10.66
CA VAL A 82 4.90 5.44 9.89
C VAL A 82 5.10 4.46 8.73
N ILE A 83 4.78 3.17 8.92
CA ILE A 83 4.92 2.14 7.89
C ILE A 83 4.11 2.49 6.62
N PRO A 84 2.77 2.66 6.67
CA PRO A 84 2.01 3.03 5.48
C PRO A 84 2.38 4.42 4.96
N ALA A 85 2.76 5.37 5.81
CA ALA A 85 3.17 6.71 5.37
C ALA A 85 4.38 6.65 4.43
N VAL A 86 5.44 5.92 4.83
CA VAL A 86 6.66 5.81 4.02
C VAL A 86 6.46 4.93 2.78
N LEU A 87 5.62 3.89 2.87
CA LEU A 87 5.26 3.05 1.71
C LEU A 87 4.46 3.83 0.65
N VAL A 88 3.46 4.60 1.08
CA VAL A 88 2.66 5.46 0.18
C VAL A 88 3.55 6.53 -0.44
N MET A 89 4.40 7.17 0.37
CA MET A 89 5.38 8.14 -0.12
C MET A 89 6.28 7.54 -1.20
N THR A 90 6.84 6.36 -0.96
CA THR A 90 7.69 5.66 -1.94
C THR A 90 6.92 5.34 -3.22
N THR A 91 5.66 4.89 -3.08
CA THR A 91 4.78 4.61 -4.21
C THR A 91 4.55 5.86 -5.05
N TYR A 92 4.33 7.02 -4.42
CA TYR A 92 4.20 8.30 -5.13
C TYR A 92 5.50 8.74 -5.78
N LEU A 93 6.66 8.56 -5.14
CA LEU A 93 7.97 8.87 -5.74
C LEU A 93 8.19 8.05 -7.02
N ILE A 94 7.99 6.74 -6.96
CA ILE A 94 8.19 5.85 -8.11
C ILE A 94 7.15 6.15 -9.20
N GLY A 95 5.88 6.34 -8.82
CA GLY A 95 4.80 6.63 -9.77
C GLY A 95 4.99 7.98 -10.48
N THR A 96 5.38 9.02 -9.76
CA THR A 96 5.65 10.35 -10.36
C THR A 96 6.94 10.34 -11.18
N ALA A 97 7.98 9.62 -10.76
CA ALA A 97 9.19 9.42 -11.57
C ALA A 97 8.87 8.69 -12.89
N ALA A 98 8.03 7.66 -12.84
CA ALA A 98 7.53 6.98 -14.04
C ALA A 98 6.69 7.94 -14.92
N ALA A 99 5.85 8.79 -14.32
CA ALA A 99 5.07 9.78 -15.05
C ALA A 99 5.95 10.82 -15.75
N VAL A 100 7.01 11.31 -15.11
CA VAL A 100 7.99 12.21 -15.75
C VAL A 100 8.67 11.53 -16.95
N ARG A 101 8.92 10.23 -16.87
CA ARG A 101 9.53 9.46 -17.95
C ARG A 101 8.57 9.20 -19.11
N LEU A 102 7.28 9.01 -18.81
CA LEU A 102 6.26 8.62 -19.79
C LEU A 102 5.57 9.81 -20.47
N PHE A 103 5.32 10.89 -19.74
CA PHE A 103 4.57 12.04 -20.26
C PHE A 103 5.44 13.00 -21.07
N SER A 104 4.79 13.79 -21.93
CA SER A 104 5.42 14.82 -22.76
C SER A 104 4.75 16.19 -22.57
N GLY A 105 5.46 17.25 -22.96
CA GLY A 105 4.96 18.62 -22.89
C GLY A 105 4.61 19.11 -21.47
N ARG A 106 3.45 19.76 -21.33
CA ARG A 106 3.00 20.38 -20.06
C ARG A 106 2.80 19.35 -18.94
N ALA A 107 2.32 18.15 -19.26
CA ALA A 107 2.10 17.10 -18.27
C ALA A 107 3.41 16.62 -17.63
N ARG A 108 4.51 16.58 -18.40
CA ARG A 108 5.84 16.26 -17.88
C ARG A 108 6.36 17.33 -16.93
N LEU A 109 6.10 18.61 -17.23
CA LEU A 109 6.49 19.71 -16.34
C LEU A 109 5.76 19.60 -14.99
N VAL A 110 4.45 19.38 -15.00
CA VAL A 110 3.67 19.20 -13.76
C VAL A 110 4.16 17.99 -12.98
N ALA A 111 4.41 16.86 -13.64
CA ALA A 111 4.97 15.67 -13.00
C ALA A 111 6.37 15.94 -12.41
N GLY A 112 7.20 16.73 -13.09
CA GLY A 112 8.52 17.12 -12.62
C GLY A 112 8.46 18.02 -11.38
N ILE A 113 7.54 18.97 -11.34
CA ILE A 113 7.29 19.83 -10.18
C ILE A 113 6.81 18.97 -9.00
N ALA A 114 5.84 18.08 -9.23
CA ALA A 114 5.33 17.17 -8.19
C ALA A 114 6.44 16.26 -7.64
N LEU A 115 7.29 15.71 -8.53
CA LEU A 115 8.45 14.92 -8.14
C LEU A 115 9.44 15.75 -7.31
N GLY A 116 9.68 17.01 -7.68
CA GLY A 116 10.51 17.93 -6.91
C GLY A 116 10.02 18.10 -5.48
N PHE A 117 8.72 18.35 -5.28
CA PHE A 117 8.13 18.43 -3.93
C PHE A 117 8.24 17.11 -3.16
N LEU A 118 8.01 15.98 -3.80
CA LEU A 118 8.16 14.66 -3.18
C LEU A 118 9.60 14.36 -2.78
N VAL A 119 10.59 14.77 -3.58
CA VAL A 119 12.01 14.61 -3.23
C VAL A 119 12.38 15.44 -2.02
N VAL A 120 11.83 16.66 -1.89
CA VAL A 120 12.04 17.51 -0.71
C VAL A 120 11.47 16.87 0.57
N THR A 121 10.43 16.04 0.47
CA THR A 121 9.88 15.35 1.65
C THR A 121 10.68 14.11 2.07
N VAL A 122 11.51 13.53 1.19
CA VAL A 122 12.37 12.35 1.48
C VAL A 122 13.19 12.46 2.76
N PRO A 123 13.94 13.55 3.02
CA PRO A 123 14.74 13.65 4.25
C PRO A 123 13.90 13.57 5.53
N PHE A 124 12.61 13.95 5.48
CA PHE A 124 11.72 13.88 6.65
C PHE A 124 11.33 12.45 7.01
N ALA A 125 11.45 11.48 6.08
CA ALA A 125 11.24 10.07 6.41
C ALA A 125 12.36 9.49 7.28
N GLY A 126 13.55 10.10 7.25
CA GLY A 126 14.72 9.65 8.02
C GLY A 126 15.07 8.18 7.76
N TRP A 127 15.36 7.44 8.84
CA TRP A 127 15.73 6.02 8.78
C TRP A 127 14.61 5.10 8.27
N HIS A 128 13.36 5.55 8.32
CA HIS A 128 12.21 4.74 7.92
C HIS A 128 12.17 4.46 6.42
N ILE A 129 12.95 5.18 5.59
CA ILE A 129 13.12 4.85 4.16
C ILE A 129 13.75 3.48 3.92
N LEU A 130 14.37 2.87 4.94
CA LEU A 130 14.84 1.50 4.85
C LEU A 130 13.70 0.48 4.80
N ILE A 131 12.51 0.82 5.30
CA ILE A 131 11.32 -0.05 5.27
C ILE A 131 10.94 -0.43 3.83
N PRO A 132 10.67 0.53 2.90
CA PRO A 132 10.35 0.19 1.52
C PRO A 132 11.50 -0.53 0.80
N ILE A 133 12.76 -0.20 1.10
CA ILE A 133 13.94 -0.87 0.52
C ILE A 133 13.98 -2.34 0.95
N GLY A 134 13.84 -2.60 2.25
CA GLY A 134 13.80 -3.96 2.80
C GLY A 134 12.65 -4.77 2.22
N LEU A 135 11.46 -4.16 2.11
CA LEU A 135 10.31 -4.82 1.50
C LEU A 135 10.56 -5.16 0.02
N ALA A 136 11.15 -4.24 -0.75
CA ALA A 136 11.51 -4.49 -2.14
C ALA A 136 12.50 -5.65 -2.29
N ILE A 137 13.49 -5.74 -1.40
CA ILE A 137 14.45 -6.85 -1.37
C ILE A 137 13.74 -8.17 -1.07
N VAL A 138 12.90 -8.23 -0.04
CA VAL A 138 12.16 -9.44 0.32
C VAL A 138 11.29 -9.93 -0.85
N VAL A 139 10.57 -9.01 -1.50
CA VAL A 139 9.75 -9.34 -2.68
C VAL A 139 10.62 -9.83 -3.84
N ALA A 140 11.75 -9.19 -4.12
CA ALA A 140 12.67 -9.60 -5.19
C ALA A 140 13.25 -10.99 -4.92
N LEU A 141 13.64 -11.30 -3.68
CA LEU A 141 14.14 -12.62 -3.27
C LEU A 141 13.05 -13.69 -3.39
N ALA A 142 11.84 -13.40 -2.91
CA ALA A 142 10.70 -14.30 -3.04
C ALA A 142 10.40 -14.60 -4.52
N ALA A 143 10.33 -13.56 -5.37
CA ALA A 143 10.13 -13.72 -6.80
C ALA A 143 11.24 -14.54 -7.47
N PHE A 144 12.50 -14.32 -7.09
CA PHE A 144 13.64 -15.07 -7.61
C PHE A 144 13.61 -16.55 -7.18
N SER A 145 13.22 -16.83 -5.94
CA SER A 145 13.08 -18.20 -5.43
C SER A 145 11.94 -18.97 -6.14
N ALA A 146 10.81 -18.31 -6.37
CA ALA A 146 9.66 -18.89 -7.09
C ALA A 146 10.01 -19.21 -8.55
N ARG A 147 10.81 -18.36 -9.21
CA ARG A 147 11.31 -18.60 -10.57
C ARG A 147 12.25 -19.82 -10.64
N ARG A 148 13.07 -20.06 -9.61
CA ARG A 148 13.95 -21.24 -9.56
C ARG A 148 13.20 -22.54 -9.29
N GLY A 149 12.10 -22.49 -8.54
CA GLY A 149 11.27 -23.67 -8.23
C GLY A 149 10.51 -24.23 -9.44
N SER A 150 10.23 -23.42 -10.46
CA SER A 150 9.48 -23.83 -11.66
C SER A 150 10.33 -24.52 -12.75
N SER A 151 11.64 -24.68 -12.54
CA SER A 151 12.58 -25.29 -13.50
C SER A 151 13.05 -26.70 -13.09
N ARG A 152 12.38 -27.33 -12.11
CA ARG A 152 12.53 -28.74 -11.73
C ARG A 152 11.20 -29.44 -11.92
#